data_AF-A0A4Q8LAQ6-F1
#
_entry.id   AF-A0A4Q8LAQ6-F1
#
_cell.length_a   1.000
_cell.length_b   1.000
_cell.length_c   1.000
_cell.angle_alpha   90.00
_cell.angle_beta   90.00
_cell.angle_gamma   90.00
#
_symmetry.space_group_name_H-M   'P 1'
#
loop_
_entity.id
_entity.type
_entity.pdbx_description
1 polymer ?
#
loop_
_entity_poly.entity_id
_entity_poly.type
_entity_poly.pdbx_seq_one_letter_code
_entity_poly.pdbx_strand_id
1 'polypeptide(L)'
;MIAPATQRERLILAAAVAFTADLLFGLLIWQLLPAGWRVLELRGNSFIQPAHCVAGAVSLLLGGWIGGRRFLPIGVALVLVLQLLAIALLVQLAHQHAPQRPLWLTTQDILASNVLGAGLQLLAAALGALAGAALHARRPLFPSPQEST
;
A
#
# COMPACT_ATOMS: atom_id res chain seq x y z
N MET A 1 -24.78 25.88 2.38
CA MET A 1 -23.84 25.60 3.49
C MET A 1 -23.40 24.15 3.33
N ILE A 2 -22.14 23.89 2.98
CA ILE A 2 -21.61 22.53 2.89
C ILE A 2 -21.29 22.11 4.32
N ALA A 3 -22.02 21.14 4.87
CA ALA A 3 -21.76 20.64 6.21
C ALA A 3 -20.31 20.09 6.28
N PRO A 4 -19.57 20.32 7.38
CA PRO A 4 -18.24 19.75 7.53
C PRO A 4 -18.33 18.22 7.46
N ALA A 5 -17.53 17.62 6.58
CA ALA A 5 -17.53 16.18 6.37
C ALA A 5 -17.30 15.44 7.69
N THR A 6 -18.11 14.41 7.93
CA THR A 6 -17.98 13.61 9.14
C THR A 6 -16.63 12.89 9.15
N GLN A 7 -16.14 12.57 10.34
CA GLN A 7 -14.84 11.91 10.48
C GLN A 7 -14.77 10.56 9.76
N ARG A 8 -15.89 9.83 9.66
CA ARG A 8 -15.96 8.57 8.92
C ARG A 8 -15.81 8.78 7.42
N GLU A 9 -16.52 9.76 6.85
CA GLU A 9 -16.41 10.11 5.43
C GLU A 9 -15.00 10.52 5.05
N ARG A 10 -14.31 11.28 5.92
CA ARG A 10 -12.91 11.65 5.71
C ARG A 10 -11.96 10.45 5.70
N LEU A 11 -12.19 9.44 6.54
CA LEU A 11 -11.39 8.22 6.54
C LEU A 11 -11.67 7.35 5.31
N ILE A 12 -12.93 7.27 4.87
CA ILE A 12 -13.32 6.58 3.64
C ILE A 12 -12.65 7.26 2.44
N LEU A 13 -12.72 8.59 2.37
CA LEU A 13 -12.06 9.37 1.33
C LEU A 13 -10.54 9.17 1.36
N ALA A 14 -9.92 9.23 2.54
CA ALA A 14 -8.48 8.99 2.70
C ALA A 14 -8.07 7.60 2.20
N ALA A 15 -8.84 6.57 2.53
CA ALA A 15 -8.61 5.21 2.05
C ALA A 15 -8.83 5.09 0.54
N ALA A 16 -9.89 5.70 -0.01
CA ALA A 16 -10.15 5.70 -1.45
C ALA A 16 -9.04 6.42 -2.23
N VAL A 17 -8.56 7.57 -1.74
CA VAL A 17 -7.45 8.31 -2.36
C VAL A 17 -6.15 7.53 -2.26
N ALA A 18 -5.84 6.95 -1.10
CA ALA A 18 -4.64 6.13 -0.94
C ALA A 18 -4.67 4.92 -1.89
N PHE A 19 -5.79 4.21 -1.96
CA PHE A 19 -5.94 3.05 -2.83
C PHE A 19 -5.88 3.41 -4.33
N THR A 20 -6.58 4.47 -4.75
CA THR A 20 -6.57 4.92 -6.15
C THR A 20 -5.20 5.45 -6.57
N ALA A 21 -4.51 6.19 -5.70
CA ALA A 21 -3.14 6.64 -5.93
C ALA A 21 -2.18 5.45 -6.06
N ASP A 22 -2.29 4.45 -5.18
CA ASP A 22 -1.45 3.25 -5.23
C ASP A 22 -1.63 2.48 -6.54
N LEU A 23 -2.88 2.33 -6.97
CA LEU A 23 -3.22 1.68 -8.23
C LEU A 23 -2.72 2.47 -9.44
N LEU A 24 -2.87 3.80 -9.42
CA LEU A 24 -2.35 4.67 -10.47
C LEU A 24 -0.83 4.60 -10.56
N PHE A 25 -0.13 4.65 -9.43
CA PHE A 25 1.32 4.51 -9.41
C PHE A 25 1.76 3.13 -9.85
N GLY A 26 1.05 2.06 -9.47
CA GLY A 26 1.30 0.71 -9.96
C GLY A 26 1.20 0.62 -11.49
N LEU A 27 0.14 1.19 -12.07
CA LEU A 27 -0.02 1.28 -13.53
C LEU A 27 1.09 2.11 -14.19
N LEU A 28 1.46 3.23 -13.56
CA LEU A 28 2.50 4.13 -14.07
C LEU A 28 3.88 3.45 -14.06
N ILE A 29 4.22 2.75 -12.98
CA ILE A 29 5.44 1.95 -12.85
C ILE A 29 5.46 0.90 -13.97
N TRP A 30 4.36 0.15 -14.13
CA TRP A 30 4.27 -0.86 -15.19
C TRP A 30 4.47 -0.26 -16.60
N GLN A 31 3.82 0.86 -16.90
CA GLN A 31 3.90 1.50 -18.21
C GLN A 31 5.28 2.13 -18.49
N LEU A 32 5.87 2.79 -17.50
CA LEU A 32 7.13 3.53 -17.64
C LEU A 32 8.37 2.63 -17.53
N LEU A 33 8.28 1.44 -16.92
CA LEU A 33 9.43 0.55 -16.82
C LEU A 33 9.83 0.02 -18.22
N PRO A 34 11.09 0.24 -18.65
CA PRO A 34 11.61 -0.34 -19.88
C PRO A 34 11.53 -1.88 -19.83
N ALA A 35 11.31 -2.51 -20.98
CA ALA A 35 11.15 -3.98 -21.07
C ALA A 35 12.30 -4.77 -20.42
N GLY A 36 13.54 -4.25 -20.45
CA GLY A 36 14.69 -4.89 -19.78
C GLY A 36 14.63 -4.87 -18.26
N TRP A 37 13.98 -3.87 -17.66
CA TRP A 37 13.79 -3.76 -16.21
C TRP A 37 12.61 -4.62 -15.74
N ARG A 38 11.60 -4.82 -16.60
CA ARG A 38 10.52 -5.79 -16.36
C ARG A 38 11.03 -7.24 -16.25
N VAL A 39 12.15 -7.57 -16.89
CA VAL A 39 12.76 -8.91 -16.77
C VAL A 39 13.47 -9.11 -15.43
N LEU A 40 14.07 -8.06 -14.83
CA LEU A 40 14.52 -8.11 -13.44
C LEU A 40 13.33 -8.30 -12.48
N GLU A 41 12.21 -7.69 -12.83
CA GLU A 41 10.93 -7.78 -12.12
C GLU A 41 10.34 -9.21 -12.12
N LEU A 42 10.44 -9.93 -13.24
CA LEU A 42 10.00 -11.33 -13.34
C LEU A 42 11.00 -12.35 -12.79
N ARG A 43 12.31 -12.05 -12.78
CA ARG A 43 13.34 -12.99 -12.27
C ARG A 43 13.65 -12.82 -10.78
N GLY A 44 13.37 -11.66 -10.21
CA GLY A 44 13.43 -11.47 -8.77
C GLY A 44 12.19 -12.10 -8.14
N ASN A 45 12.33 -13.27 -7.52
CA ASN A 45 11.26 -13.94 -6.77
C ASN A 45 10.85 -13.19 -5.48
N SER A 46 11.01 -11.86 -5.45
CA SER A 46 10.94 -11.02 -4.26
C SER A 46 10.16 -9.74 -4.55
N PHE A 47 9.17 -9.44 -3.70
CA PHE A 47 8.38 -8.21 -3.66
C PHE A 47 9.22 -6.95 -3.31
N ILE A 48 10.54 -7.06 -3.12
CA ILE A 48 11.40 -5.90 -2.87
C ILE A 48 11.60 -5.13 -4.17
N GLN A 49 10.60 -4.32 -4.50
CA GLN A 49 10.73 -3.28 -5.50
C GLN A 49 10.74 -1.93 -4.80
N PRO A 50 11.87 -1.20 -4.86
CA PRO A 50 11.98 0.13 -4.29
C PRO A 50 10.88 1.07 -4.81
N ALA A 51 10.52 0.93 -6.09
CA ALA A 51 9.46 1.72 -6.73
C ALA A 51 8.09 1.51 -6.06
N HIS A 52 7.70 0.28 -5.77
CA HIS A 52 6.45 -0.02 -5.06
C HIS A 52 6.47 0.42 -3.60
N CYS A 53 7.63 0.39 -2.94
CA CYS A 53 7.77 0.94 -1.59
C CYS A 53 7.57 2.46 -1.58
N VAL A 54 8.16 3.17 -2.55
CA VAL A 54 8.00 4.62 -2.71
C VAL A 54 6.56 4.98 -3.07
N ALA A 55 5.96 4.28 -4.03
CA ALA A 55 4.58 4.47 -4.42
C ALA A 55 3.62 4.28 -3.22
N GLY A 56 3.75 3.17 -2.49
CA GLY A 56 2.94 2.91 -1.30
C GLY A 56 3.12 3.96 -0.20
N ALA A 57 4.36 4.43 0.02
CA ALA A 57 4.64 5.50 0.97
C ALA A 57 3.97 6.83 0.57
N VAL A 58 4.00 7.20 -0.71
CA VAL A 58 3.36 8.42 -1.24
C VAL A 58 1.83 8.30 -1.15
N SER A 59 1.27 7.16 -1.52
CA SER A 59 -0.15 6.87 -1.42
C SER A 59 -0.67 6.98 0.01
N LEU A 60 0.04 6.38 0.97
CA LEU A 60 -0.32 6.48 2.38
C LEU A 60 -0.02 7.85 2.98
N LEU A 61 0.94 8.60 2.45
CA LEU A 61 1.13 10.01 2.81
C LEU A 61 -0.09 10.84 2.45
N LEU A 62 -0.64 10.67 1.25
CA LEU A 62 -1.87 11.37 0.84
C LEU A 62 -3.05 10.96 1.73
N GLY A 63 -3.22 9.66 1.99
CA GLY A 63 -4.25 9.16 2.90
C GLY A 63 -4.10 9.71 4.32
N GLY A 64 -2.88 9.72 4.87
CA GLY A 64 -2.56 10.27 6.18
C GLY A 64 -2.76 11.78 6.26
N TRP A 65 -2.51 12.50 5.16
CA TRP A 65 -2.72 13.95 5.09
C TRP A 65 -4.21 14.32 5.08
N ILE A 66 -5.08 13.45 4.57
CA ILE A 66 -6.54 13.64 4.56
C ILE A 66 -7.19 13.16 5.88
N GLY A 67 -6.84 11.94 6.31
CA GLY A 67 -7.45 11.23 7.44
C GLY A 67 -6.75 11.43 8.79
N GLY A 68 -5.57 12.05 8.81
CA GLY A 68 -4.79 12.30 10.02
C GLY A 68 -4.30 11.02 10.71
N ARG A 69 -4.01 11.11 12.02
CA ARG A 69 -3.47 9.97 12.80
C ARG A 69 -4.38 8.73 12.83
N ARG A 70 -5.70 8.91 12.71
CA ARG A 70 -6.66 7.79 12.74
C ARG A 70 -6.63 6.95 11.46
N PHE A 71 -6.05 7.47 10.38
CA PHE A 71 -5.86 6.72 9.15
C PHE A 71 -4.73 5.67 9.26
N LEU A 72 -3.76 5.86 10.15
CA LEU A 72 -2.60 4.97 10.27
C LEU A 72 -2.96 3.47 10.39
N PRO A 73 -3.82 3.02 11.33
CA PRO A 73 -4.18 1.61 11.40
C PRO A 73 -4.94 1.13 10.15
N ILE A 74 -5.73 1.99 9.51
CA ILE A 74 -6.48 1.66 8.29
C ILE A 74 -5.53 1.50 7.11
N GLY A 75 -4.59 2.41 6.93
CA GLY A 75 -3.58 2.34 5.88
C GLY A 75 -2.67 1.13 6.03
N VAL A 76 -2.21 0.83 7.25
CA VAL A 76 -1.42 -0.39 7.53
C VAL A 76 -2.24 -1.65 7.25
N ALA A 77 -3.50 -1.71 7.68
CA ALA A 77 -4.38 -2.84 7.39
C ALA A 77 -4.61 -3.01 5.89
N LEU A 78 -4.79 -1.91 5.14
CA LEU A 78 -4.94 -1.94 3.68
C LEU A 78 -3.71 -2.56 3.01
N VAL A 79 -2.52 -2.14 3.40
CA VAL A 79 -1.26 -2.69 2.85
C VAL A 79 -1.11 -4.16 3.21
N LEU A 80 -1.43 -4.56 4.44
CA LEU A 80 -1.43 -5.97 4.84
C LEU A 80 -2.39 -6.82 3.98
N VAL A 81 -3.62 -6.35 3.76
CA VAL A 81 -4.59 -7.05 2.93
C VAL A 81 -4.09 -7.20 1.49
N LEU A 82 -3.49 -6.14 0.92
CA LEU A 82 -2.91 -6.18 -0.42
C LEU A 82 -1.73 -7.15 -0.51
N GLN A 83 -0.87 -7.19 0.51
CA GLN A 83 0.22 -8.16 0.59
C GLN A 83 -0.28 -9.60 0.66
N LEU A 84 -1.30 -9.88 1.49
CA LEU A 84 -1.91 -11.20 1.58
C LEU A 84 -2.52 -11.64 0.24
N LEU A 85 -3.21 -10.72 -0.44
CA LEU A 85 -3.78 -10.98 -1.77
C LEU A 85 -2.67 -11.28 -2.79
N ALA A 86 -1.59 -10.51 -2.79
CA ALA A 86 -0.47 -10.71 -3.70
C ALA A 86 0.24 -12.06 -3.45
N ILE A 87 0.47 -12.43 -2.19
CA ILE A 87 1.02 -13.75 -1.82
C ILE A 87 0.08 -14.87 -2.26
N ALA A 88 -1.23 -14.75 -2.02
CA ALA A 88 -2.21 -15.75 -2.43
C ALA A 88 -2.22 -15.96 -3.94
N LEU A 89 -2.15 -14.86 -4.71
CA LEU A 89 -2.03 -14.91 -6.17
C LEU A 89 -0.74 -15.59 -6.62
N LEU A 90 0.41 -15.24 -6.02
CA LEU A 90 1.68 -15.89 -6.33
C LEU A 90 1.65 -17.39 -6.03
N VAL A 91 1.07 -17.79 -4.90
CA VAL A 91 0.91 -19.21 -4.53
C VAL A 91 0.04 -19.93 -5.56
N GLN A 92 -1.08 -19.32 -5.97
CA GLN A 92 -1.98 -19.90 -6.97
C GLN A 92 -1.29 -20.05 -8.33
N LEU A 93 -0.59 -19.00 -8.79
CA LEU A 93 0.18 -19.00 -10.04
C LEU A 93 1.30 -20.05 -10.01
N ALA A 94 2.08 -20.10 -8.93
CA ALA A 94 3.17 -21.05 -8.78
C ALA A 94 2.66 -22.50 -8.76
N HIS A 95 1.55 -22.76 -8.06
CA HIS A 95 0.95 -24.09 -8.02
C HIS A 95 0.39 -24.52 -9.38
N GLN A 96 -0.21 -23.61 -10.15
CA GLN A 96 -0.67 -23.91 -11.52
C GLN A 96 0.46 -24.30 -12.46
N HIS A 97 1.65 -23.72 -12.30
CA HIS A 97 2.82 -24.02 -13.16
C HIS A 97 3.62 -25.24 -12.68
N ALA A 98 3.49 -25.63 -11.41
CA ALA A 98 4.17 -26.79 -10.83
C ALA A 98 3.23 -27.60 -9.92
N PRO A 99 2.17 -28.23 -10.47
CA PRO A 99 1.13 -28.89 -9.68
C PRO A 99 1.62 -30.10 -8.88
N GLN A 100 2.78 -30.66 -9.25
CA GLN A 100 3.40 -31.80 -8.58
C GLN A 100 4.10 -31.43 -7.26
N ARG A 101 4.34 -30.13 -7.01
CA ARG A 101 4.98 -29.66 -5.78
C ARG A 101 3.93 -29.47 -4.69
N PRO A 102 4.14 -29.98 -3.45
CA PRO A 102 3.17 -29.80 -2.38
C PRO A 102 2.95 -28.31 -2.08
N LEU A 103 1.69 -27.94 -1.91
CA LEU A 103 1.24 -26.56 -1.69
C LEU A 103 1.99 -25.89 -0.52
N TRP A 104 2.19 -26.61 0.58
CA TRP A 104 2.87 -26.08 1.75
C TRP A 104 4.31 -25.64 1.47
N LEU A 105 5.11 -26.43 0.72
CA LEU A 105 6.48 -26.05 0.35
C LEU A 105 6.49 -24.83 -0.58
N THR A 106 5.52 -24.76 -1.50
CA THR A 106 5.38 -23.61 -2.41
C THR A 106 5.05 -22.33 -1.64
N THR A 107 4.13 -22.41 -0.67
CA THR A 107 3.78 -21.29 0.20
C THR A 107 4.94 -20.86 1.08
N GLN A 108 5.69 -21.81 1.66
CA GLN A 108 6.87 -21.49 2.47
C GLN A 108 7.94 -20.75 1.69
N ASP A 109 8.27 -21.22 0.47
CA ASP A 109 9.27 -20.56 -0.38
C ASP A 109 8.85 -19.15 -0.77
N ILE A 110 7.57 -18.98 -1.15
CA ILE A 110 7.03 -17.66 -1.49
C ILE A 110 7.06 -16.77 -0.26
N LEU A 111 6.64 -17.25 0.91
CA LEU A 111 6.66 -16.42 2.12
C LEU A 111 8.09 -16.04 2.53
N ALA A 112 9.02 -16.98 2.51
CA ALA A 112 10.42 -16.77 2.89
C ALA A 112 11.14 -15.78 1.96
N SER A 113 10.90 -15.87 0.65
CA SER A 113 11.49 -14.96 -0.34
C SER A 113 10.92 -13.54 -0.30
N ASN A 114 9.78 -13.36 0.36
CA ASN A 114 9.01 -12.13 0.36
C ASN A 114 8.87 -11.45 1.72
N VAL A 115 9.20 -12.11 2.83
CA VAL A 115 9.01 -11.57 4.18
C VAL A 115 9.75 -10.25 4.40
N LEU A 116 10.97 -10.13 3.87
CA LEU A 116 11.78 -8.91 3.97
C LEU A 116 11.16 -7.77 3.16
N GLY A 117 10.66 -8.05 1.95
CA GLY A 117 9.98 -7.06 1.12
C GLY A 117 8.66 -6.61 1.69
N ALA A 118 7.86 -7.54 2.19
CA ALA A 118 6.62 -7.23 2.89
C ALA A 118 6.88 -6.35 4.12
N GLY A 119 7.89 -6.67 4.91
CA GLY A 119 8.31 -5.88 6.07
C GLY A 119 8.75 -4.46 5.69
N LEU A 120 9.62 -4.32 4.69
CA LEU A 120 10.09 -3.02 4.20
C LEU A 120 8.94 -2.17 3.64
N GLN A 121 8.02 -2.78 2.90
CA GLN A 121 6.87 -2.08 2.33
C GLN A 121 5.89 -1.63 3.42
N LEU A 122 5.68 -2.43 4.48
CA LEU A 122 4.90 -2.03 5.65
C LEU A 122 5.54 -0.87 6.40
N LEU A 123 6.87 -0.90 6.58
CA LEU A 123 7.60 0.21 7.20
C LEU A 123 7.50 1.48 6.36
N ALA A 124 7.69 1.38 5.04
CA ALA A 124 7.56 2.51 4.12
C ALA A 124 6.14 3.10 4.15
N ALA A 125 5.13 2.23 4.15
CA ALA A 125 3.72 2.62 4.26
C ALA A 125 3.42 3.31 5.60
N ALA A 126 3.88 2.75 6.72
CA ALA A 126 3.70 3.34 8.04
C ALA A 126 4.37 4.71 8.16
N LEU A 127 5.59 4.84 7.64
CA LEU A 127 6.31 6.12 7.58
C LEU A 127 5.58 7.14 6.70
N GLY A 128 5.06 6.72 5.54
CA GLY A 128 4.22 7.54 4.67
C GLY A 128 2.98 8.05 5.39
N ALA A 129 2.22 7.15 6.03
CA ALA A 129 1.03 7.50 6.80
C ALA A 129 1.34 8.45 7.97
N LEU A 130 2.44 8.24 8.68
CA LEU A 130 2.91 9.12 9.76
C LEU A 130 3.29 10.51 9.24
N ALA A 131 4.04 10.58 8.13
CA ALA A 131 4.40 11.83 7.49
C ALA A 131 3.15 12.60 7.03
N GLY A 132 2.19 11.91 6.43
CA GLY A 132 0.89 12.47 6.07
C GLY A 132 0.13 12.99 7.30
N ALA A 133 0.08 12.22 8.38
CA ALA A 133 -0.57 12.65 9.62
C ALA A 133 0.12 13.85 10.27
N ALA A 134 1.45 13.95 10.19
CA ALA A 134 2.21 15.12 10.66
C ALA A 134 1.91 16.36 9.80
N LEU A 135 1.80 16.20 8.48
CA LEU A 135 1.35 17.26 7.58
C LEU A 135 -0.09 17.69 7.90
N HIS A 136 -0.98 16.74 8.21
CA HIS A 136 -2.34 17.04 8.62
C HIS A 136 -2.40 17.91 9.88
N ALA A 137 -1.55 17.61 10.87
CA ALA A 137 -1.48 18.39 12.09
C ALA A 137 -0.97 19.83 11.87
N ARG A 138 -0.12 20.06 10.86
CA ARG A 138 0.41 21.39 10.52
C ARG A 138 -0.48 22.17 9.57
N ARG A 139 -1.09 21.49 8.60
CA ARG A 139 -1.93 22.05 7.53
C ARG A 139 -3.07 21.08 7.21
N PRO A 140 -4.16 21.11 7.99
CA PRO A 140 -5.30 20.25 7.73
C PRO A 140 -5.98 20.65 6.42
N LEU A 141 -6.16 19.68 5.52
CA LEU A 141 -6.82 19.87 4.21
C LEU A 141 -8.32 20.18 4.34
N PHE A 142 -8.94 19.64 5.38
CA PHE A 142 -10.33 19.92 5.75
C PHE A 142 -10.34 20.46 7.18
N PRO A 143 -11.05 21.57 7.45
CA PRO A 143 -11.22 22.06 8.81
C PRO A 143 -11.82 20.95 9.67
N SER A 144 -11.24 20.73 10.85
CA SER A 144 -11.79 19.79 11.83
C SER A 144 -13.20 20.27 12.22
N PRO A 145 -14.18 19.38 12.45
CA PRO A 145 -15.52 19.75 12.91
C PRO A 145 -15.56 20.38 14.32
N GLN A 146 -14.43 20.87 14.84
CA GLN A 146 -14.29 21.45 16.17
C GLN A 146 -13.55 22.78 16.07
N GLU A 147 -14.31 23.82 15.78
CA GLU A 147 -14.12 25.17 16.32
C GLU A 147 -15.44 25.93 16.16
N SER A 148 -16.43 25.47 16.93
CA SER A 148 -17.53 26.34 17.37
C SER A 148 -17.29 26.57 18.86
N THR A 149 -16.54 27.63 19.17
CA THR A 149 -16.59 28.28 20.48
C THR A 149 -17.98 28.83 20.74
#